data_AF-A0AA90TAW2-F1
#
_entry.id   AF-A0AA90TAW2-F1
#
_cell.length_a   1.000
_cell.length_b   1.000
_cell.length_c   1.000
_cell.angle_alpha   90.00
_cell.angle_beta   90.00
_cell.angle_gamma   90.00
#
_symmetry.space_group_name_H-M   'P 1'
#
loop_
_entity.id
_entity.type
_entity.pdbx_description
1 polymer ?
#
loop_
_entity_poly.entity_id
_entity_poly.type
_entity_poly.pdbx_seq_one_letter_code
_entity_poly.pdbx_strand_id
1 'polypeptide(L)'
;MNRSVVALLLSGLVFPGAGQYYLGRRARACLFIVPTLVAAIYFFKQVVDTASRMVDDVLSGALPADPVLIAERLHQQGDTATPLMNIAAAVMLACWVASLVDAWLLARALERGALPRKAEGAP
;
A
#
# COMPACT_ATOMS: atom_id res chain seq x y z
N MET A 1 9.42 -13.15 -20.79
CA MET A 1 9.07 -11.75 -20.42
C MET A 1 10.29 -11.07 -19.82
N ASN A 2 10.54 -9.80 -20.11
CA ASN A 2 11.73 -9.12 -19.56
C ASN A 2 11.61 -8.99 -18.02
N ARG A 3 12.67 -9.29 -17.28
CA ARG A 3 12.68 -9.22 -15.81
C ARG A 3 12.37 -7.81 -15.31
N SER A 4 12.74 -6.76 -16.05
CA SER A 4 12.32 -5.38 -15.76
C SER A 4 10.80 -5.20 -15.76
N VAL A 5 10.11 -5.78 -16.75
CA VAL A 5 8.65 -5.68 -16.86
C VAL A 5 7.99 -6.46 -15.73
N VAL A 6 8.49 -7.66 -15.43
CA VAL A 6 7.98 -8.47 -14.30
C VAL A 6 8.16 -7.72 -12.97
N ALA A 7 9.33 -7.14 -12.71
CA ALA A 7 9.59 -6.41 -11.47
C ALA A 7 8.69 -5.17 -11.33
N LEU A 8 8.48 -4.42 -12.42
CA LEU A 8 7.54 -3.29 -12.45
C LEU A 8 6.11 -3.74 -12.16
N LEU A 9 5.65 -4.81 -12.82
CA LEU A 9 4.29 -5.33 -12.62
C LEU A 9 4.10 -5.84 -11.19
N LEU A 10 5.09 -6.51 -10.60
CA LEU A 10 5.01 -6.95 -9.22
C LEU A 10 4.94 -5.76 -8.25
N SER A 11 5.82 -4.77 -8.40
CA SER A 11 5.82 -3.58 -7.54
C SER A 11 4.60 -2.68 -7.75
N GLY A 12 4.03 -2.66 -8.95
CA GLY A 12 2.90 -1.80 -9.31
C GLY A 12 1.54 -2.44 -9.06
N LEU A 13 1.38 -3.74 -9.31
CA LEU A 13 0.09 -4.42 -9.27
C LEU A 13 -0.10 -5.26 -8.01
N VAL A 14 0.98 -5.81 -7.45
CA VAL A 14 0.89 -6.71 -6.29
C VAL A 14 1.14 -5.94 -5.00
N PHE A 15 2.35 -5.41 -4.82
CA PHE A 15 2.70 -4.68 -3.60
C PHE A 15 3.99 -3.86 -3.76
N PRO A 16 4.08 -2.65 -3.19
CA PRO A 16 5.32 -1.87 -3.18
C PRO A 16 6.48 -2.68 -2.56
N GLY A 17 7.59 -2.84 -3.29
CA GLY A 17 8.75 -3.62 -2.90
C GLY A 17 8.79 -5.06 -3.44
N ALA A 18 7.69 -5.57 -4.02
CA ALA A 18 7.64 -6.94 -4.54
C ALA A 18 8.59 -7.17 -5.73
N GLY A 19 8.77 -6.18 -6.61
CA GLY A 19 9.74 -6.21 -7.70
C GLY A 19 11.19 -6.27 -7.19
N GLN A 20 11.52 -5.49 -6.16
CA GLN A 20 12.83 -5.52 -5.51
C GLN A 20 13.10 -6.88 -4.85
N TYR A 21 12.06 -7.48 -4.25
CA TYR A 21 12.15 -8.82 -3.68
C TYR A 21 12.41 -9.87 -4.77
N TYR A 22 11.65 -9.81 -5.87
CA TYR A 22 11.84 -10.68 -7.04
C TYR A 22 13.23 -10.57 -7.67
N LEU A 23 13.83 -9.37 -7.66
CA LEU A 23 15.20 -9.13 -8.14
C LEU A 23 16.29 -9.54 -7.12
N GLY A 24 15.92 -10.16 -5.98
CA GLY A 24 16.84 -10.64 -4.95
C GLY A 24 17.39 -9.57 -4.02
N ARG A 25 16.85 -8.34 -4.04
CA ARG A 25 17.28 -7.22 -3.19
C ARG A 25 16.34 -7.03 -2.00
N ARG A 26 16.34 -8.02 -1.09
CA ARG A 26 15.45 -8.06 0.10
C ARG A 26 15.53 -6.80 0.97
N ALA A 27 16.73 -6.26 1.20
CA ALA A 27 16.89 -5.03 2.00
C ALA A 27 16.13 -3.83 1.40
N ARG A 28 16.19 -3.66 0.06
CA ARG A 28 15.44 -2.62 -0.64
C ARG A 28 13.94 -2.90 -0.64
N ALA A 29 13.56 -4.17 -0.79
CA ALA A 29 12.16 -4.58 -0.68
C ALA A 29 11.58 -4.19 0.69
N CYS A 30 12.28 -4.50 1.79
CA CYS A 30 11.85 -4.16 3.14
C CYS A 30 11.65 -2.65 3.36
N LEU A 31 12.47 -1.80 2.72
CA LEU A 31 12.34 -0.34 2.79
C LEU A 31 10.98 0.15 2.30
N PHE A 32 10.37 -0.53 1.33
CA PHE A 32 9.05 -0.18 0.81
C PHE A 32 7.94 -1.01 1.46
N ILE A 33 8.19 -2.30 1.73
CA ILE A 33 7.17 -3.22 2.25
C ILE A 33 6.74 -2.81 3.65
N VAL A 34 7.68 -2.56 4.55
CA VAL A 34 7.40 -2.29 5.96
C VAL A 34 6.54 -1.02 6.16
N PRO A 35 6.91 0.15 5.64
CA PRO A 35 6.08 1.35 5.82
C PRO A 35 4.72 1.22 5.14
N THR A 36 4.65 0.57 3.97
CA THR A 36 3.37 0.31 3.29
C THR A 36 2.47 -0.60 4.13
N LEU A 37 3.02 -1.65 4.73
CA LEU A 37 2.28 -2.57 5.58
C LEU A 37 1.76 -1.88 6.85
N VAL A 38 2.58 -1.05 7.49
CA VAL A 38 2.18 -0.26 8.67
C VAL A 38 1.04 0.71 8.31
N ALA A 39 1.17 1.43 7.19
CA ALA A 39 0.11 2.32 6.71
C ALA A 39 -1.18 1.56 6.39
N ALA A 40 -1.08 0.40 5.74
CA ALA A 40 -2.23 -0.44 5.42
C ALA A 40 -2.94 -0.98 6.66
N ILE A 41 -2.19 -1.46 7.67
CA ILE A 41 -2.76 -1.92 8.95
C ILE A 41 -3.48 -0.77 9.66
N TYR A 42 -2.85 0.41 9.71
CA TYR A 42 -3.47 1.59 10.31
C TYR A 42 -4.77 1.97 9.59
N PHE A 43 -4.75 1.99 8.25
CA PHE A 43 -5.93 2.30 7.45
C PHE A 43 -7.05 1.28 7.68
N PHE A 44 -6.73 -0.01 7.69
CA PHE A 44 -7.71 -1.07 7.91
C PHE A 44 -8.35 -0.98 9.31
N LYS A 45 -7.55 -0.70 10.34
CA LYS A 45 -8.07 -0.44 11.70
C LYS A 45 -9.06 0.72 11.72
N GLN A 46 -8.72 1.85 11.10
CA GLN A 46 -9.61 3.01 11.04
C GLN A 46 -10.93 2.69 10.33
N VAL A 47 -10.88 1.94 9.22
CA VAL A 47 -12.09 1.51 8.52
C VAL A 47 -12.97 0.62 9.41
N VAL A 48 -12.39 -0.36 10.10
CA VAL A 48 -13.13 -1.26 11.00
C VAL A 48 -13.73 -0.51 12.18
N ASP A 49 -12.95 0.39 12.81
CA ASP A 49 -13.43 1.20 13.93
C ASP A 49 -14.57 2.12 13.51
N THR A 50 -14.47 2.71 12.31
CA THR A 50 -15.49 3.60 11.75
C THR A 50 -16.78 2.83 11.43
N ALA A 51 -16.66 1.67 10.79
CA ALA A 51 -17.79 0.80 10.51
C ALA A 51 -18.49 0.32 11.79
N SER A 52 -17.71 -0.05 12.81
CA SER A 52 -18.25 -0.50 14.10
C SER A 52 -19.03 0.61 14.79
N ARG A 53 -18.51 1.84 14.80
CA ARG A 53 -19.24 3.01 15.35
C ARG A 53 -20.54 3.28 14.61
N MET A 54 -20.54 3.17 13.28
CA MET A 54 -21.77 3.33 12.49
C MET A 54 -22.83 2.28 12.85
N VAL A 55 -22.42 1.03 13.08
CA VAL A 55 -23.33 -0.04 13.52
C VAL A 55 -23.89 0.28 14.91
N ASP A 56 -23.06 0.70 15.85
CA ASP A 56 -23.49 1.09 17.19
C ASP A 56 -24.46 2.28 17.18
N ASP A 57 -24.23 3.28 16.30
CA ASP A 57 -25.12 4.42 16.11
C ASP A 57 -26.50 4.00 15.57
N VAL A 58 -26.54 3.03 14.65
CA VAL A 58 -27.80 2.46 14.14
C VAL A 58 -28.54 1.68 15.24
N LEU A 59 -27.82 0.85 15.99
CA LEU A 59 -28.41 0.01 17.04
C LEU A 59 -28.90 0.81 18.25
N SER A 60 -28.23 1.92 18.58
CA SER A 60 -28.63 2.83 19.66
C SER A 60 -29.79 3.77 19.27
N GLY A 61 -30.22 3.77 18.01
CA GLY A 61 -31.24 4.66 17.48
C GLY A 61 -30.75 6.09 17.22
N ALA A 62 -29.45 6.36 17.38
CA ALA A 62 -28.82 7.65 17.07
C ALA A 62 -28.73 7.90 15.56
N LEU A 63 -28.69 6.83 14.75
CA LEU A 63 -28.79 6.87 13.30
C LEU A 63 -30.03 6.08 12.85
N PRO A 64 -30.96 6.69 12.09
CA PRO A 64 -32.05 5.94 11.49
C PRO A 64 -31.47 4.87 10.55
N ALA A 65 -32.05 3.67 10.57
CA ALA A 65 -31.72 2.59 9.64
C ALA A 65 -32.26 2.86 8.22
N ASP A 66 -32.08 4.08 7.73
CA ASP A 66 -32.45 4.54 6.41
C ASP A 66 -31.21 4.48 5.49
N PRO A 67 -31.24 3.67 4.42
CA PRO A 67 -30.13 3.54 3.47
C PRO A 67 -29.66 4.87 2.88
N VAL A 68 -30.55 5.84 2.68
CA VAL A 68 -30.22 7.15 2.10
C VAL A 68 -29.38 7.97 3.07
N LEU A 69 -29.80 8.02 4.34
CA LEU A 69 -29.08 8.74 5.39
C LEU A 69 -27.73 8.08 5.72
N ILE A 70 -27.66 6.74 5.67
CA ILE A 70 -26.41 6.01 5.83
C ILE A 70 -25.43 6.35 4.71
N ALA A 71 -25.89 6.36 3.45
CA ALA A 71 -25.05 6.72 2.31
C ALA A 71 -24.54 8.17 2.37
N GLU A 72 -25.38 9.10 2.83
CA GLU A 72 -25.01 10.50 3.01
C GLU A 72 -23.97 10.69 4.13
N ARG A 73 -24.16 10.01 5.28
CA ARG A 73 -23.17 10.00 6.36
C ARG A 73 -21.85 9.37 5.95
N LEU A 74 -21.89 8.32 5.12
CA LEU A 74 -20.68 7.69 4.60
C LEU A 74 -19.91 8.64 3.68
N HIS A 75 -20.61 9.42 2.84
CA HIS A 75 -20.00 10.47 2.01
C HIS A 75 -19.38 11.58 2.86
N GLN A 76 -20.10 12.09 3.87
CA GLN A 76 -19.59 13.12 4.78
C GLN A 76 -18.38 12.64 5.61
N GLN A 77 -18.33 11.34 5.94
CA GLN A 77 -17.16 10.74 6.58
C GLN A 77 -15.94 10.67 5.65
N GLY A 78 -16.14 10.46 4.35
CA GLY A 78 -15.09 10.58 3.34
C GLY A 78 -14.46 11.98 3.32
N ASP A 79 -15.28 13.02 3.45
CA ASP A 79 -14.83 14.42 3.51
C ASP A 79 -14.18 14.80 4.86
N THR A 80 -14.44 14.04 5.93
CA THR A 80 -13.86 14.24 7.26
C THR A 80 -12.71 13.27 7.57
N ALA A 81 -12.02 12.77 6.53
CA ALA A 81 -10.80 12.01 6.69
C ALA A 81 -9.81 12.77 7.59
N THR A 82 -9.41 12.15 8.70
CA THR A 82 -8.48 12.79 9.64
C THR A 82 -7.16 13.13 8.93
N PRO A 83 -6.45 14.21 9.33
CA PRO A 83 -5.17 14.58 8.74
C PRO A 83 -4.17 13.40 8.69
N LEU A 84 -4.21 12.53 9.71
CA LEU A 84 -3.36 11.34 9.78
C LEU A 84 -3.72 10.28 8.73
N MET A 85 -4.99 10.15 8.37
CA MET A 85 -5.47 9.24 7.31
C MET A 85 -5.02 9.73 5.93
N ASN A 86 -5.06 11.05 5.70
CA ASN A 86 -4.52 11.67 4.50
C ASN A 86 -3.00 11.48 4.38
N ILE A 87 -2.28 11.63 5.50
CA ILE A 87 -0.83 11.36 5.55
C ILE A 87 -0.55 9.89 5.26
N ALA A 88 -1.28 8.96 5.88
CA ALA A 88 -1.11 7.52 5.65
C ALA A 88 -1.35 7.16 4.17
N ALA A 89 -2.40 7.70 3.56
CA ALA A 89 -2.69 7.51 2.13
C ALA A 89 -1.58 8.10 1.24
N ALA A 90 -1.10 9.31 1.55
CA ALA A 90 0.00 9.95 0.82
C ALA A 90 1.31 9.15 0.93
N VAL A 91 1.65 8.65 2.12
CA VAL A 91 2.81 7.77 2.34
C VAL A 91 2.66 6.49 1.54
N MET A 92 1.48 5.87 1.55
CA MET A 92 1.22 4.65 0.79
C MET A 92 1.42 4.87 -0.71
N LEU A 93 0.89 5.97 -1.24
CA LEU A 93 1.04 6.35 -2.65
C LEU A 93 2.50 6.70 -3.00
N ALA A 94 3.20 7.43 -2.14
CA ALA A 94 4.61 7.74 -2.31
C ALA A 94 5.49 6.49 -2.30
N CYS A 95 5.28 5.58 -1.35
CA CYS A 95 5.96 4.28 -1.30
C CYS A 95 5.69 3.46 -2.57
N TRP A 96 4.46 3.52 -3.09
CA TRP A 96 4.08 2.85 -4.32
C TRP A 96 4.87 3.38 -5.52
N VAL A 97 4.79 4.68 -5.79
CA VAL A 97 5.48 5.33 -6.92
C VAL A 97 6.99 5.15 -6.81
N ALA A 98 7.57 5.38 -5.63
CA ALA A 98 9.00 5.21 -5.40
C ALA A 98 9.44 3.76 -5.63
N SER A 99 8.64 2.78 -5.21
CA SER A 99 8.89 1.36 -5.45
C SER A 99 8.87 1.00 -6.94
N LEU A 100 7.97 1.56 -7.76
CA LEU A 100 7.97 1.33 -9.21
C LEU A 100 9.28 1.83 -9.83
N VAL A 101 9.67 3.07 -9.50
CA VAL A 101 10.86 3.71 -10.05
C VAL A 101 12.12 2.94 -9.64
N ASP A 102 12.25 2.58 -8.36
CA ASP A 102 13.40 1.79 -7.87
C ASP A 102 13.44 0.41 -8.54
N ALA A 103 12.32 -0.31 -8.63
CA ALA A 103 12.27 -1.63 -9.26
C ALA A 103 12.72 -1.58 -10.73
N TRP A 104 12.32 -0.54 -11.46
CA TRP A 104 12.71 -0.34 -12.85
C TRP A 104 14.20 0.00 -13.00
N LEU A 105 14.70 0.95 -12.20
CA LEU A 105 16.11 1.34 -12.22
C LEU A 105 17.01 0.16 -11.82
N LEU A 106 16.61 -0.60 -10.80
CA LEU A 106 17.31 -1.76 -10.31
C LEU A 106 17.37 -2.87 -11.36
N ALA A 107 16.25 -3.17 -12.02
CA ALA A 107 16.21 -4.17 -13.08
C ALA A 107 17.11 -3.77 -14.27
N ARG A 108 17.06 -2.50 -14.71
CA ARG A 108 17.95 -1.98 -15.76
C ARG A 108 19.43 -1.99 -15.36
N ALA A 109 19.75 -1.74 -14.09
CA ALA A 109 21.13 -1.81 -13.60
C ALA A 109 21.66 -3.26 -13.63
N LEU A 110 20.81 -4.23 -13.29
CA LEU A 110 21.14 -5.67 -13.36
C LEU A 110 21.26 -6.16 -14.81
N GLU A 111 20.44 -5.66 -15.74
CA GLU A 111 20.51 -5.97 -17.17
C GLU A 111 21.80 -5.43 -17.81
N ARG A 112 22.23 -4.23 -17.43
CA ARG A 112 23.47 -3.60 -17.92
C ARG A 112 24.75 -4.15 -17.28
N GLY A 113 24.65 -5.11 -16.35
CA GLY A 113 25.79 -5.64 -15.61
C GLY A 113 26.43 -4.66 -14.62
N ALA A 114 25.82 -3.48 -14.39
CA ALA A 114 26.32 -2.47 -13.47
C ALA A 114 26.18 -2.89 -11.99
N LEU A 115 25.29 -3.85 -11.70
CA LEU A 115 25.19 -4.49 -10.40
C LEU A 115 25.37 -6.00 -10.55
N PRO A 116 26.20 -6.65 -9.72
CA PRO A 116 26.35 -8.09 -9.75
C PRO A 116 25.01 -8.73 -9.35
N ARG A 117 24.61 -9.75 -10.13
CA ARG A 117 23.49 -10.63 -9.75
C ARG A 117 23.92 -11.36 -8.49
N LYS A 118 23.16 -11.23 -7.41
CA LYS A 118 23.44 -11.99 -6.19
C LYS A 118 23.32 -13.47 -6.58
N ALA A 119 24.43 -14.21 -6.54
CA ALA A 119 24.42 -15.63 -6.80
C ALA A 119 23.44 -16.29 -5.81
N GLU A 120 22.52 -17.09 -6.34
CA GLU A 120 21.55 -17.84 -5.57
C GLU A 120 22.32 -18.95 -4.85
N GLY A 121 22.93 -18.61 -3.71
CA GLY A 121 23.88 -19.49 -3.02
C GLY A 121 24.99 -18.73 -2.32
N ALA A 122 24.66 -18.07 -1.22
CA ALA A 122 25.61 -17.83 -0.14
C ALA A 122 24.84 -18.08 1.16
N PRO A 123 25.41 -18.87 2.10
CA PRO A 123 24.70 -19.49 3.22
C PRO A 123 23.94 -18.50 4.10
#